data_AF-A0A9P8C8I8-F1
#
_entry.id   AF-A0A9P8C8I8-F1
#
_cell.length_a   1.000
_cell.length_b   1.000
_cell.length_c   1.000
_cell.angle_alpha   90.00
_cell.angle_beta   90.00
_cell.angle_gamma   90.00
#
_symmetry.space_group_name_H-M   'P 1'
#
loop_
_entity.id
_entity.type
_entity.pdbx_description
1 polymer ?
#
loop_
_entity_poly.entity_id
_entity_poly.type
_entity_poly.pdbx_seq_one_letter_code
_entity_poly.pdbx_strand_id
1 'polypeptide(L)'
;MTVELCASLCTSSYTLFGLEYGEECWCANVFGTGSVIAPELDCSFPCVGDAAEICGAGNRLSVYSTAPAPPADPVHVATAPPYTRFGCYTEGNGTRALSGAQDVDYTPGTGMTVEKCATFCSAGSFAVMGVEYGGECYCGSEASFAISGASLVADSQCDMLCAGSSAEFCGAGNRLDTYHIV
;
A
#
# COMPACT_ATOMS: atom_id res chain seq x y z
N MET A 1 11.00 27.46 15.22
CA MET A 1 10.78 26.89 13.88
C MET A 1 9.45 26.16 13.89
N THR A 2 8.63 26.33 12.84
CA THR A 2 7.44 25.50 12.54
C THR A 2 7.60 24.95 11.13
N VAL A 3 6.80 23.97 10.75
CA VAL A 3 6.80 23.41 9.38
C VAL A 3 6.48 24.51 8.37
N GLU A 4 5.48 25.36 8.62
CA GLU A 4 5.08 26.45 7.71
C GLU A 4 6.16 27.52 7.59
N LEU A 5 6.85 27.85 8.69
CA LEU A 5 7.92 28.82 8.65
C LEU A 5 9.06 28.30 7.77
N CYS A 6 9.47 27.04 7.92
CA CYS A 6 10.49 26.46 7.08
C CYS A 6 10.07 26.38 5.61
N ALA A 7 8.81 26.00 5.34
CA ALA A 7 8.24 26.05 4.00
C ALA A 7 8.39 27.45 3.40
N SER A 8 7.93 28.50 4.10
CA SER A 8 7.99 29.88 3.60
C SER A 8 9.41 30.36 3.28
N LEU A 9 10.41 29.85 4.00
CA LEU A 9 11.82 30.18 3.78
C LEU A 9 12.38 29.50 2.53
N CYS A 10 11.98 28.25 2.26
CA CYS A 10 12.58 27.44 1.20
C CYS A 10 11.84 27.51 -0.14
N THR A 11 10.51 27.59 -0.15
CA THR A 11 9.69 27.34 -1.36
C THR A 11 9.78 28.43 -2.42
N SER A 12 10.53 29.51 -2.18
CA SER A 12 10.85 30.53 -3.17
C SER A 12 11.94 30.10 -4.16
N SER A 13 12.76 29.10 -3.82
CA SER A 13 13.92 28.68 -4.64
C SER A 13 14.18 27.16 -4.60
N TYR A 14 13.46 26.43 -3.76
CA TYR A 14 13.67 25.01 -3.52
C TYR A 14 12.34 24.24 -3.54
N THR A 15 12.37 23.02 -4.06
CA THR A 15 11.20 22.12 -4.09
C THR A 15 11.09 21.26 -2.84
N LEU A 16 12.19 21.07 -2.10
CA LEU A 16 12.24 20.33 -0.84
C LEU A 16 12.61 21.26 0.31
N PHE A 17 12.01 21.02 1.46
CA PHE A 17 12.47 21.56 2.73
C PHE A 17 12.40 20.48 3.80
N GLY A 18 13.30 20.54 4.77
CA GLY A 18 13.37 19.57 5.86
C GLY A 18 13.70 20.23 7.18
N LEU A 19 13.17 19.66 8.25
CA LEU A 19 13.37 20.15 9.61
C LEU A 19 14.15 19.12 10.42
N GLU A 20 15.13 19.60 11.18
CA GLU A 20 16.00 18.77 12.02
C GLU A 20 16.13 19.37 13.42
N TYR A 21 16.34 18.50 14.41
CA TYR A 21 16.61 18.88 15.80
C TYR A 21 15.56 19.79 16.47
N GLY A 22 14.32 19.81 15.97
CA GLY A 22 13.24 20.65 16.50
C GLY A 22 13.27 22.12 16.05
N GLU A 23 14.40 22.60 15.52
CA GLU A 23 14.63 24.03 15.29
C GLU A 23 15.31 24.39 13.97
N GLU A 24 15.97 23.44 13.32
CA GLU A 24 16.71 23.68 12.08
C GLU A 24 15.79 23.58 10.86
N CYS A 25 16.14 24.32 9.80
CA CYS A 25 15.43 24.31 8.53
C CYS A 25 16.43 24.24 7.38
N TRP A 26 16.22 23.26 6.50
CA TRP A 26 17.12 22.91 5.42
C TRP A 26 16.37 22.94 4.10
N CYS A 27 16.91 23.61 3.09
CA CYS A 27 16.30 23.71 1.76
C CYS A 27 17.11 22.94 0.72
N ALA A 28 16.45 22.20 -0.18
CA ALA A 28 17.12 21.46 -1.25
C ALA A 28 16.22 21.25 -2.47
N ASN A 29 16.81 20.84 -3.59
CA ASN A 29 16.06 20.36 -4.76
C ASN A 29 16.20 18.84 -4.96
N VAL A 30 17.19 18.23 -4.33
CA VAL A 30 17.50 16.80 -4.37
C VAL A 30 18.10 16.37 -3.04
N PHE A 31 17.96 15.10 -2.69
CA PHE A 31 18.65 14.54 -1.52
C PHE A 31 20.16 14.41 -1.77
N GLY A 32 20.95 14.61 -0.71
CA GLY A 32 22.38 14.34 -0.74
C GLY A 32 22.70 12.85 -0.92
N THR A 33 23.88 12.54 -1.47
CA THR A 33 24.36 11.17 -1.65
C THR A 33 24.33 10.39 -0.34
N GLY A 34 23.73 9.20 -0.35
CA GLY A 34 23.64 8.33 0.83
C GLY A 34 22.39 8.54 1.68
N SER A 35 21.54 9.52 1.36
CA SER A 35 20.23 9.68 1.97
C SER A 35 19.31 8.52 1.61
N VAL A 36 18.62 7.96 2.61
CA VAL A 36 17.64 6.87 2.48
C VAL A 36 16.43 7.16 3.35
N ILE A 37 15.28 6.58 3.01
CA ILE A 37 14.08 6.70 3.84
C ILE A 37 14.33 6.00 5.18
N ALA A 38 14.06 6.71 6.28
CA ALA A 38 14.08 6.18 7.63
C ALA A 38 12.63 5.90 8.10
N PRO A 39 12.43 5.05 9.12
CA PRO A 39 11.12 4.91 9.76
C PRO A 39 10.59 6.26 10.24
N GLU A 40 9.31 6.55 9.96
CA GLU A 40 8.68 7.83 10.32
C GLU A 40 8.82 8.16 11.81
N LEU A 41 8.74 7.13 12.66
CA LEU A 41 8.86 7.26 14.11
C LEU A 41 10.26 7.70 14.60
N ASP A 42 11.29 7.62 13.76
CA ASP A 42 12.62 8.14 14.10
C ASP A 42 12.65 9.67 14.12
N CYS A 43 11.75 10.34 13.37
CA CYS A 43 11.51 11.77 13.45
C CYS A 43 10.57 12.04 14.63
N SER A 44 11.12 12.42 15.77
CA SER A 44 10.38 12.42 17.05
C SER A 44 10.47 13.73 17.82
N PHE A 45 11.25 14.71 17.36
CA PHE A 45 11.41 15.98 18.07
C PHE A 45 10.27 16.92 17.70
N PRO A 46 9.54 17.45 18.68
CA PRO A 46 8.54 18.46 18.42
C PRO A 46 9.20 19.75 17.92
N CYS A 47 8.50 20.50 17.07
CA CYS A 47 8.98 21.80 16.62
C CYS A 47 9.01 22.81 17.78
N VAL A 48 10.09 23.60 17.90
CA VAL A 48 10.20 24.61 18.97
C VAL A 48 9.17 25.74 18.85
N GLY A 49 8.60 25.94 17.65
CA GLY A 49 7.55 26.92 17.39
C GLY A 49 6.12 26.38 17.50
N ASP A 50 5.94 25.06 17.42
CA ASP A 50 4.66 24.38 17.59
C ASP A 50 4.88 22.92 18.02
N ALA A 51 4.56 22.60 19.28
CA ALA A 51 4.78 21.27 19.81
C ALA A 51 3.83 20.20 19.26
N ALA A 52 2.81 20.58 18.47
CA ALA A 52 1.93 19.66 17.76
C ALA A 52 2.56 19.12 16.46
N GLU A 53 3.65 19.73 15.99
CA GLU A 53 4.36 19.36 14.77
C GLU A 53 5.66 18.61 15.06
N ILE A 54 6.12 17.81 14.10
CA ILE A 54 7.38 17.07 14.17
C ILE A 54 8.44 17.74 13.28
N CYS A 55 9.61 17.99 13.86
CA CYS A 55 10.73 18.70 13.26
C CYS A 55 12.01 17.84 13.30
N GLY A 56 11.92 16.60 12.81
CA GLY A 56 13.04 15.67 12.70
C GLY A 56 13.49 15.07 14.04
N ALA A 57 14.76 14.73 14.14
CA ALA A 57 15.50 14.32 15.35
C ALA A 57 17.01 14.40 15.06
N GLY A 58 17.88 13.94 15.95
CA GLY A 58 19.33 13.90 15.64
C GLY A 58 19.65 12.96 14.47
N ASN A 59 20.25 13.49 13.39
CA ASN A 59 20.47 12.78 12.11
C ASN A 59 19.17 12.27 11.48
N ARG A 60 18.07 12.99 11.64
CA ARG A 60 16.76 12.68 11.06
C ARG A 60 16.08 13.96 10.62
N LEU A 61 15.75 14.03 9.34
CA LEU A 61 15.02 15.14 8.74
C LEU A 61 13.55 14.75 8.55
N SER A 62 12.63 15.55 9.10
CA SER A 62 11.24 15.55 8.63
C SER A 62 11.19 16.34 7.33
N VAL A 63 10.94 15.67 6.19
CA VAL A 63 11.09 16.26 4.85
C VAL A 63 9.73 16.47 4.20
N TYR A 64 9.59 17.61 3.55
CA TYR A 64 8.38 18.06 2.86
C TYR A 64 8.75 18.53 1.45
N SER A 65 7.78 18.48 0.54
CA SER A 65 7.96 18.82 -0.86
C SER A 65 6.82 19.69 -1.37
N THR A 66 7.13 20.66 -2.23
CA THR A 66 6.13 21.38 -3.04
C THR A 66 5.86 20.71 -4.37
N ALA A 67 6.69 19.74 -4.77
CA ALA A 67 6.34 18.87 -5.87
C ALA A 67 5.13 18.01 -5.47
N PRO A 68 4.27 17.62 -6.43
CA PRO A 68 3.24 16.63 -6.17
C PRO A 68 3.86 15.44 -5.43
N ALA A 69 3.18 14.95 -4.39
CA ALA A 69 3.61 13.73 -3.72
C ALA A 69 3.85 12.65 -4.80
N PRO A 70 4.97 11.91 -4.73
CA PRO A 70 5.10 10.70 -5.52
C PRO A 70 3.82 9.86 -5.33
N PRO A 71 3.34 9.15 -6.36
CA PRO A 71 2.28 8.17 -6.16
C PRO A 71 2.68 7.31 -4.96
N ALA A 72 1.75 7.14 -4.01
CA ALA A 72 2.01 6.24 -2.89
C ALA A 72 2.44 4.88 -3.44
N ASP A 73 3.41 4.25 -2.77
CA ASP A 73 3.79 2.88 -3.12
C ASP A 73 2.52 2.01 -3.11
N PRO A 74 2.38 1.08 -4.06
CA PRO A 74 1.24 0.19 -4.08
C PRO A 74 1.17 -0.59 -2.77
N VAL A 75 -0.04 -0.80 -2.28
CA VAL A 75 -0.26 -1.48 -0.99
C VAL A 75 -1.10 -2.72 -1.15
N HIS A 76 -0.94 -3.63 -0.18
CA HIS A 76 -1.96 -4.60 0.12
C HIS A 76 -3.07 -3.91 0.91
N VAL A 77 -4.29 -3.85 0.37
CA VAL A 77 -5.38 -3.11 1.02
C VAL A 77 -5.79 -3.82 2.31
N ALA A 78 -5.35 -3.34 3.47
CA ALA A 78 -5.51 -4.11 4.71
C ALA A 78 -6.99 -4.36 5.08
N THR A 79 -7.86 -3.36 4.99
CA THR A 79 -9.28 -3.45 5.38
C THR A 79 -10.09 -2.32 4.77
N ALA A 80 -11.23 -2.65 4.15
CA ALA A 80 -12.28 -1.71 3.74
C ALA A 80 -13.61 -2.48 3.63
N PRO A 81 -14.77 -1.95 4.04
CA PRO A 81 -16.03 -2.66 3.84
C PRO A 81 -16.25 -2.99 2.35
N PRO A 82 -16.62 -4.24 1.97
CA PRO A 82 -17.04 -5.36 2.81
C PRO A 82 -15.96 -6.43 3.03
N TYR A 83 -14.69 -6.08 3.23
CA TYR A 83 -13.61 -7.07 3.32
C TYR A 83 -12.47 -6.73 4.29
N THR A 84 -11.73 -7.76 4.68
CA THR A 84 -10.49 -7.66 5.49
C THR A 84 -9.45 -8.62 4.94
N ARG A 85 -8.25 -8.13 4.64
CA ARG A 85 -7.16 -8.95 4.12
C ARG A 85 -6.62 -9.90 5.19
N PHE A 86 -6.29 -11.13 4.79
CA PHE A 86 -5.64 -12.10 5.68
C PHE A 86 -4.38 -12.77 5.10
N GLY A 87 -3.95 -12.41 3.88
CA GLY A 87 -2.58 -12.65 3.42
C GLY A 87 -2.45 -13.12 1.97
N CYS A 88 -1.21 -13.39 1.58
CA CYS A 88 -0.86 -13.94 0.27
C CYS A 88 -0.86 -15.48 0.29
N TYR A 89 -1.73 -16.12 -0.49
CA TYR A 89 -1.84 -17.58 -0.58
C TYR A 89 -1.38 -18.10 -1.94
N THR A 90 -0.79 -19.28 -1.97
CA THR A 90 -0.54 -20.00 -3.22
C THR A 90 -1.84 -20.46 -3.85
N GLU A 91 -1.81 -20.70 -5.17
CA GLU A 91 -2.75 -21.64 -5.77
C GLU A 91 -2.62 -23.04 -5.13
N GLY A 92 -3.63 -23.89 -5.38
CA GLY A 92 -3.60 -25.30 -4.97
C GLY A 92 -2.59 -26.12 -5.78
N ASN A 93 -2.36 -27.38 -5.38
CA ASN A 93 -1.46 -28.27 -6.12
C ASN A 93 -2.08 -28.71 -7.46
N GLY A 94 -1.89 -27.92 -8.51
CA GLY A 94 -2.48 -28.14 -9.83
C GLY A 94 -4.00 -27.89 -9.87
N THR A 95 -4.53 -27.16 -8.88
CA THR A 95 -5.97 -26.87 -8.73
C THR A 95 -6.16 -25.45 -8.23
N ARG A 96 -7.38 -24.91 -8.35
CA ARG A 96 -7.72 -23.59 -7.80
C ARG A 96 -7.81 -23.61 -6.29
N ALA A 97 -7.15 -22.65 -5.64
CA ALA A 97 -7.27 -22.39 -4.21
C ALA A 97 -8.70 -22.00 -3.84
N LEU A 98 -9.32 -21.15 -4.66
CA LEU A 98 -10.70 -20.72 -4.56
C LEU A 98 -11.44 -21.14 -5.84
N SER A 99 -12.34 -22.12 -5.73
CA SER A 99 -13.01 -22.76 -6.87
C SER A 99 -14.51 -22.46 -6.99
N GLY A 100 -14.97 -21.39 -6.32
CA GLY A 100 -16.34 -20.91 -6.36
C GLY A 100 -16.63 -20.14 -7.66
N ALA A 101 -17.09 -18.90 -7.52
CA ALA A 101 -17.25 -18.00 -8.67
C ALA A 101 -15.93 -17.34 -9.06
N GLN A 102 -15.83 -16.87 -10.31
CA GLN A 102 -14.69 -16.12 -10.80
C GLN A 102 -15.13 -14.99 -11.72
N ASP A 103 -14.36 -13.91 -11.75
CA ASP A 103 -14.48 -12.80 -12.71
C ASP A 103 -13.08 -12.38 -13.18
N VAL A 104 -12.98 -11.86 -14.40
CA VAL A 104 -11.71 -11.51 -15.02
C VAL A 104 -11.86 -10.21 -15.81
N ASP A 105 -11.06 -9.20 -15.47
CA ASP A 105 -11.04 -7.91 -16.13
C ASP A 105 -9.63 -7.30 -16.14
N TYR A 106 -8.94 -7.43 -17.28
CA TYR A 106 -7.59 -6.91 -17.51
C TYR A 106 -7.57 -5.48 -18.08
N THR A 107 -8.70 -4.77 -18.09
CA THR A 107 -8.77 -3.44 -18.70
C THR A 107 -7.84 -2.45 -17.96
N PRO A 108 -6.85 -1.83 -18.61
CA PRO A 108 -5.94 -0.93 -17.91
C PRO A 108 -6.64 0.30 -17.33
N GLY A 109 -6.42 0.59 -16.05
CA GLY A 109 -6.95 1.74 -15.32
C GLY A 109 -8.44 1.66 -14.95
N THR A 110 -9.19 0.70 -15.49
CA THR A 110 -10.60 0.49 -15.15
C THR A 110 -10.96 -0.97 -14.96
N GLY A 111 -9.97 -1.87 -14.93
CA GLY A 111 -10.12 -3.31 -14.79
C GLY A 111 -10.31 -3.77 -13.35
N MET A 112 -9.82 -4.97 -13.02
CA MET A 112 -9.94 -5.54 -11.68
C MET A 112 -9.32 -4.63 -10.61
N THR A 113 -9.99 -4.53 -9.46
CA THR A 113 -9.51 -3.91 -8.22
C THR A 113 -9.91 -4.82 -7.06
N VAL A 114 -9.33 -4.62 -5.87
CA VAL A 114 -9.74 -5.38 -4.68
C VAL A 114 -11.23 -5.16 -4.38
N GLU A 115 -11.74 -3.92 -4.51
CA GLU A 115 -13.15 -3.59 -4.26
C GLU A 115 -14.10 -4.24 -5.26
N LYS A 116 -13.70 -4.33 -6.53
CA LYS A 116 -14.50 -4.98 -7.55
C LYS A 116 -14.64 -6.47 -7.28
N CYS A 117 -13.53 -7.12 -6.93
CA CYS A 117 -13.55 -8.53 -6.55
C CYS A 117 -14.42 -8.74 -5.31
N ALA A 118 -14.32 -7.85 -4.31
CA ALA A 118 -15.13 -7.93 -3.10
C ALA A 118 -16.62 -7.81 -3.41
N THR A 119 -16.98 -6.83 -4.24
CA THR A 119 -18.37 -6.61 -4.65
C THR A 119 -18.93 -7.84 -5.38
N PHE A 120 -18.15 -8.40 -6.30
CA PHE A 120 -18.52 -9.60 -7.06
C PHE A 120 -18.73 -10.81 -6.14
N CYS A 121 -17.76 -11.13 -5.29
CA CYS A 121 -17.85 -12.28 -4.40
C CYS A 121 -18.92 -12.09 -3.30
N SER A 122 -19.12 -10.86 -2.82
CA SER A 122 -20.20 -10.53 -1.88
C SER A 122 -21.58 -10.75 -2.50
N ALA A 123 -21.78 -10.33 -3.75
CA ALA A 123 -23.03 -10.57 -4.49
C ALA A 123 -23.28 -12.08 -4.69
N GLY A 124 -22.22 -12.89 -4.79
CA GLY A 124 -22.28 -14.34 -4.83
C GLY A 124 -22.44 -15.04 -3.48
N SER A 125 -22.52 -14.30 -2.36
CA SER A 125 -22.58 -14.84 -0.99
C SER A 125 -21.38 -15.72 -0.62
N PHE A 126 -20.19 -15.41 -1.16
CA PHE A 126 -18.95 -16.07 -0.77
C PHE A 126 -18.35 -15.42 0.48
N ALA A 127 -17.66 -16.22 1.30
CA ALA A 127 -17.02 -15.74 2.52
C ALA A 127 -15.58 -15.25 2.29
N VAL A 128 -14.98 -15.67 1.18
CA VAL A 128 -13.58 -15.38 0.84
C VAL A 128 -13.49 -14.96 -0.60
N MET A 129 -12.61 -14.00 -0.86
CA MET A 129 -12.13 -13.68 -2.19
C MET A 129 -10.61 -13.74 -2.26
N GLY A 130 -10.10 -13.89 -3.47
CA GLY A 130 -8.69 -13.74 -3.80
C GLY A 130 -8.54 -13.06 -5.15
N VAL A 131 -7.66 -12.08 -5.23
CA VAL A 131 -7.25 -11.45 -6.50
C VAL A 131 -5.93 -12.04 -6.96
N GLU A 132 -5.82 -12.39 -8.23
CA GLU A 132 -4.66 -13.03 -8.83
C GLU A 132 -4.28 -12.35 -10.16
N TYR A 133 -2.99 -12.39 -10.48
CA TYR A 133 -2.43 -12.02 -11.78
C TYR A 133 -2.88 -10.63 -12.27
N GLY A 134 -3.16 -9.70 -11.36
CA GLY A 134 -3.56 -8.33 -11.66
C GLY A 134 -5.00 -8.16 -12.17
N GLY A 135 -5.58 -9.15 -12.85
CA GLY A 135 -6.88 -9.02 -13.52
C GLY A 135 -7.93 -10.05 -13.10
N GLU A 136 -7.59 -11.00 -12.23
CA GLU A 136 -8.45 -12.14 -11.91
C GLU A 136 -8.99 -12.03 -10.50
N CYS A 137 -10.26 -12.44 -10.33
CA CYS A 137 -10.94 -12.52 -9.06
C CYS A 137 -11.53 -13.92 -8.89
N TYR A 138 -11.28 -14.52 -7.73
CA TYR A 138 -11.78 -15.85 -7.36
C TYR A 138 -12.50 -15.79 -6.02
N CYS A 139 -13.63 -16.47 -5.93
CA CYS A 139 -14.44 -16.53 -4.73
C CYS A 139 -14.45 -17.94 -4.14
N GLY A 140 -14.62 -18.05 -2.83
CA GLY A 140 -14.71 -19.34 -2.17
C GLY A 140 -15.02 -19.22 -0.69
N SER A 141 -14.40 -20.12 0.07
CA SER A 141 -14.56 -20.22 1.52
C SER A 141 -13.22 -20.55 2.16
N GLU A 142 -13.11 -20.37 3.48
CA GLU A 142 -11.92 -20.78 4.24
C GLU A 142 -11.52 -22.24 4.02
N ALA A 143 -12.51 -23.13 3.91
CA ALA A 143 -12.26 -24.56 3.69
C ALA A 143 -11.55 -24.83 2.35
N SER A 144 -11.68 -23.93 1.37
CA SER A 144 -11.11 -24.08 0.04
C SER A 144 -9.57 -24.15 0.08
N PHE A 145 -8.92 -23.41 0.98
CA PHE A 145 -7.45 -23.46 1.12
C PHE A 145 -6.97 -24.82 1.60
N ALA A 146 -7.60 -25.37 2.64
CA ALA A 146 -7.25 -26.69 3.17
C ALA A 146 -7.52 -27.81 2.16
N ILE A 147 -8.62 -27.73 1.40
CA ILE A 147 -8.99 -28.74 0.40
C ILE A 147 -8.02 -28.74 -0.78
N SER A 148 -7.63 -27.57 -1.27
CA SER A 148 -6.73 -27.39 -2.42
C SER A 148 -5.25 -27.61 -2.08
N GLY A 149 -4.89 -27.55 -0.79
CA GLY A 149 -3.51 -27.56 -0.33
C GLY A 149 -2.81 -26.21 -0.51
N ALA A 150 -3.56 -25.12 -0.72
CA ALA A 150 -3.03 -23.77 -0.74
C ALA A 150 -2.37 -23.41 0.61
N SER A 151 -1.31 -22.63 0.56
CA SER A 151 -0.52 -22.26 1.74
C SER A 151 -0.24 -20.76 1.78
N LEU A 152 -0.18 -20.21 2.99
CA LEU A 152 0.22 -18.83 3.22
C LEU A 152 1.71 -18.65 2.91
N VAL A 153 2.05 -17.59 2.19
CA VAL A 153 3.41 -17.20 1.83
C VAL A 153 3.70 -15.75 2.18
N ALA A 154 4.94 -15.31 1.98
CA ALA A 154 5.32 -13.92 2.21
C ALA A 154 4.55 -12.97 1.28
N ASP A 155 4.12 -11.83 1.81
CA ASP A 155 3.40 -10.78 1.07
C ASP A 155 4.16 -10.29 -0.16
N SER A 156 5.50 -10.31 -0.12
CA SER A 156 6.37 -9.99 -1.25
C SER A 156 6.22 -10.93 -2.46
N GLN A 157 5.40 -11.99 -2.37
CA GLN A 157 5.06 -12.86 -3.51
C GLN A 157 3.73 -12.47 -4.18
N CYS A 158 2.97 -11.55 -3.59
CA CYS A 158 1.74 -10.99 -4.17
C CYS A 158 2.00 -9.54 -4.63
N ASP A 159 2.98 -9.33 -5.49
CA ASP A 159 3.53 -8.03 -5.86
C ASP A 159 3.05 -7.49 -7.22
N MET A 160 2.01 -8.10 -7.81
CA MET A 160 1.44 -7.67 -9.09
C MET A 160 0.37 -6.60 -8.88
N LEU A 161 0.44 -5.51 -9.65
CA LEU A 161 -0.57 -4.45 -9.60
C LEU A 161 -1.91 -4.90 -10.17
N CYS A 162 -2.98 -4.36 -9.60
CA CYS A 162 -4.31 -4.48 -10.15
C CYS A 162 -4.42 -3.81 -11.53
N ALA A 163 -5.13 -4.43 -12.47
CA ALA A 163 -5.36 -3.88 -13.80
C ALA A 163 -6.15 -2.57 -13.74
N GLY A 164 -7.06 -2.44 -12.78
CA GLY A 164 -7.86 -1.25 -12.54
C GLY A 164 -7.22 -0.20 -11.64
N SER A 165 -6.11 -0.50 -10.97
CA SER A 165 -5.48 0.43 -10.03
C SER A 165 -3.99 0.15 -9.87
N SER A 166 -3.15 1.16 -10.10
CA SER A 166 -1.71 1.07 -9.80
C SER A 166 -1.38 1.36 -8.33
N ALA A 167 -2.38 1.58 -7.48
CA ALA A 167 -2.20 1.89 -6.06
C ALA A 167 -2.32 0.66 -5.14
N GLU A 168 -2.68 -0.49 -5.69
CA GLU A 168 -2.93 -1.71 -4.93
C GLU A 168 -2.42 -2.97 -5.65
N PHE A 169 -2.10 -3.98 -4.86
CA PHE A 169 -1.69 -5.29 -5.35
C PHE A 169 -2.89 -6.24 -5.54
N CYS A 170 -2.85 -7.00 -6.62
CA CYS A 170 -3.81 -8.04 -7.01
C CYS A 170 -3.11 -9.38 -7.25
N GLY A 171 -2.40 -9.85 -6.21
CA GLY A 171 -1.75 -11.16 -6.22
C GLY A 171 -0.48 -11.20 -7.08
N ALA A 172 -0.19 -12.35 -7.68
CA ALA A 172 0.81 -12.57 -8.72
C ALA A 172 0.51 -13.91 -9.42
N GLY A 173 1.41 -14.42 -10.27
CA GLY A 173 1.22 -15.74 -10.90
C GLY A 173 1.19 -16.88 -9.88
N ASN A 174 0.09 -17.63 -9.81
CA ASN A 174 -0.19 -18.66 -8.79
C ASN A 174 -0.15 -18.14 -7.35
N ARG A 175 -0.46 -16.86 -7.15
CA ARG A 175 -0.46 -16.18 -5.84
C ARG A 175 -1.69 -15.30 -5.73
N LEU A 176 -2.58 -15.65 -4.83
CA LEU A 176 -3.77 -14.88 -4.54
C LEU A 176 -3.49 -13.95 -3.36
N ASP A 177 -3.78 -12.68 -3.53
CA ASP A 177 -3.95 -11.80 -2.38
C ASP A 177 -5.37 -11.99 -1.84
N THR A 178 -5.51 -12.43 -0.57
CA THR A 178 -6.77 -13.01 -0.06
C THR A 178 -7.41 -12.23 1.08
N TYR A 179 -8.74 -12.24 1.07
CA TYR A 179 -9.57 -11.38 1.91
C TYR A 179 -10.85 -12.10 2.38
N HIS A 180 -11.19 -11.92 3.65
CA HIS A 180 -12.49 -12.33 4.20
C HIS A 180 -13.51 -11.28 3.80
N ILE A 181 -14.72 -11.71 3.46
CA ILE A 181 -15.86 -10.83 3.22
C ILE A 181 -16.65 -10.69 4.53
N VAL A 182 -16.95 -9.45 4.93
CA VAL A 182 -17.61 -9.07 6.20
C VAL A 182 -19.01 -8.49 5.99
#